data_AF-A0ABD0VK16-F1
#
_entry.id   AF-A0ABD0VK16-F1
#
_cell.length_a   1.000
_cell.length_b   1.000
_cell.length_c   1.000
_cell.angle_alpha   90.00
_cell.angle_beta   90.00
_cell.angle_gamma   90.00
#
_symmetry.space_group_name_H-M   'P 1'
#
loop_
_entity.id
_entity.type
_entity.pdbx_description
1 polymer ?
#
loop_
_entity_poly.entity_id
_entity_poly.type
_entity_poly.pdbx_seq_one_letter_code
_entity_poly.pdbx_strand_id
1 'polypeptide(L)'
;MYSAIFDKIRGIPTRHYVQEGSSRVHESLSYSTDDILEAKVRSNEIFRCVMHTWGEDEDCRLWHEHDAIMKEKQYWSGFELQNIGWNELQDRFCGHDGHLVSLDFLKGRILELGRDKEGTVEPGMGRSMLDIDHCILYHYWHPEHDQWLFDYYKMLLQGSEKGKEKNFLNGEEWQQLQEEFWFKFKCCPTQTQLQSRVRYVLRNI
;
A
#
# COMPACT_ATOMS: atom_id res chain seq x y z
N MET A 1 -25.47 9.62 1.35
CA MET A 1 -25.83 8.20 1.62
C MET A 1 -24.59 7.27 1.67
N TYR A 2 -23.37 7.79 1.87
CA TYR A 2 -22.15 6.98 2.05
C TYR A 2 -21.73 6.81 3.52
N SER A 3 -22.23 7.64 4.45
CA SER A 3 -21.78 7.60 5.85
C SER A 3 -22.15 6.31 6.58
N ALA A 4 -23.31 5.71 6.29
CA ALA A 4 -23.77 4.49 6.97
C ALA A 4 -22.95 3.23 6.63
N ILE A 5 -22.23 3.21 5.49
CA ILE A 5 -21.29 2.13 5.15
C ILE A 5 -19.97 2.35 5.88
N PHE A 6 -19.47 3.59 5.90
CA PHE A 6 -18.22 3.95 6.60
C PHE A 6 -18.33 3.82 8.12
N ASP A 7 -19.49 4.10 8.71
CA ASP A 7 -19.74 3.93 10.15
C ASP A 7 -19.80 2.45 10.56
N LYS A 8 -20.17 1.54 9.64
CA LYS A 8 -20.06 0.08 9.85
C LYS A 8 -18.63 -0.45 9.74
N ILE A 9 -17.82 0.17 8.88
CA ILE A 9 -16.40 -0.20 8.69
C ILE A 9 -15.53 0.27 9.86
N ARG A 10 -15.86 1.40 10.50
CA ARG A 10 -15.13 1.94 11.68
C ARG A 10 -15.08 1.04 12.93
N GLY A 11 -15.77 -0.12 12.94
CA GLY A 11 -15.78 -1.05 14.06
C GLY A 11 -14.56 -2.02 14.15
N ILE A 12 -14.72 -3.05 14.99
CA ILE A 12 -13.83 -4.21 15.18
C ILE A 12 -13.23 -4.79 13.87
N PRO A 13 -13.95 -4.83 12.72
CA PRO A 13 -13.37 -5.35 11.48
C PRO A 13 -12.11 -4.61 11.02
N THR A 14 -12.08 -3.27 11.09
CA THR A 14 -10.91 -2.51 10.63
C THR A 14 -9.68 -2.79 11.48
N ARG A 15 -9.82 -2.80 12.82
CA ARG A 15 -8.70 -3.15 13.71
C ARG A 15 -8.17 -4.54 13.41
N HIS A 16 -9.07 -5.50 13.18
CA HIS A 16 -8.68 -6.86 12.80
C HIS A 16 -7.92 -6.87 11.47
N TYR A 17 -8.41 -6.19 10.43
CA TYR A 17 -7.72 -6.11 9.14
C TYR A 17 -6.38 -5.38 9.21
N VAL A 18 -6.25 -4.31 10.00
CA VAL A 18 -4.98 -3.60 10.21
C VAL A 18 -3.98 -4.50 10.92
N GLN A 19 -4.41 -5.24 11.95
CA GLN A 19 -3.57 -6.19 12.68
C GLN A 19 -3.16 -7.36 11.79
N GLU A 20 -4.10 -7.93 11.07
CA GLU A 20 -3.87 -9.04 10.15
C GLU A 20 -2.93 -8.61 9.01
N GLY A 21 -3.17 -7.45 8.41
CA GLY A 21 -2.30 -6.84 7.43
C GLY A 21 -0.89 -6.61 7.98
N SER A 22 -0.76 -6.08 9.20
CA SER A 22 0.54 -5.85 9.84
C SER A 22 1.30 -7.16 10.10
N SER A 23 0.62 -8.21 10.58
CA SER A 23 1.19 -9.55 10.75
C SER A 23 1.60 -10.16 9.41
N ARG A 24 0.73 -10.06 8.39
CA ARG A 24 1.01 -10.50 7.03
C ARG A 24 2.19 -9.76 6.42
N VAL A 25 2.39 -8.46 6.68
CA VAL A 25 3.60 -7.72 6.25
C VAL A 25 4.87 -8.23 6.92
N HIS A 26 4.76 -8.72 8.16
CA HIS A 26 5.89 -9.40 8.82
C HIS A 26 6.16 -10.78 8.20
N GLU A 27 5.12 -11.53 7.83
CA GLU A 27 5.24 -12.86 7.23
C GLU A 27 5.69 -12.79 5.75
N SER A 28 5.21 -11.80 5.00
CA SER A 28 5.53 -11.57 3.59
C SER A 28 6.95 -11.03 3.35
N LEU A 29 7.71 -10.77 4.42
CA LEU A 29 9.18 -10.70 4.36
C LEU A 29 9.83 -12.00 3.86
N SER A 30 9.05 -13.08 3.69
CA SER A 30 9.47 -14.34 3.08
C SER A 30 9.36 -14.38 1.54
N TYR A 31 8.75 -13.38 0.90
CA TYR A 31 8.69 -13.26 -0.57
C TYR A 31 9.85 -12.44 -1.13
N SER A 32 10.11 -12.56 -2.44
CA SER A 32 11.06 -11.68 -3.13
C SER A 32 10.55 -10.24 -3.04
N THR A 33 11.26 -9.42 -2.27
CA THR A 33 10.97 -8.00 -2.13
C THR A 33 11.80 -7.22 -3.13
N ASP A 34 11.28 -6.09 -3.58
CA ASP A 34 12.05 -5.17 -4.43
C ASP A 34 13.08 -4.45 -3.54
N ASP A 35 14.35 -4.84 -3.68
CA ASP A 35 15.45 -4.33 -2.85
C ASP A 35 15.55 -2.79 -2.85
N ILE A 36 15.14 -2.14 -3.95
CA ILE A 36 15.18 -0.68 -4.09
C ILE A 36 14.04 -0.06 -3.26
N LEU A 37 12.81 -0.56 -3.42
CA LEU A 37 11.67 -0.09 -2.63
C LEU A 37 11.89 -0.37 -1.14
N GLU A 38 12.48 -1.51 -0.81
CA GLU A 38 12.82 -1.88 0.56
C GLU A 38 13.91 -1.02 1.18
N ALA A 39 14.93 -0.65 0.41
CA ALA A 39 15.91 0.33 0.86
C ALA A 39 15.24 1.67 1.21
N LYS A 40 14.29 2.14 0.38
CA LYS A 40 13.50 3.36 0.63
C LYS A 40 12.58 3.23 1.85
N VAL A 41 12.01 2.05 2.10
CA VAL A 41 11.23 1.76 3.32
C VAL A 41 12.11 1.86 4.56
N ARG A 42 13.32 1.27 4.51
CA ARG A 42 14.27 1.31 5.62
C ARG A 42 14.78 2.72 5.91
N SER A 43 14.92 3.58 4.90
CA SER A 43 15.22 5.00 5.09
C SER A 43 13.99 5.86 5.44
N ASN A 44 12.79 5.25 5.49
CA ASN A 44 11.51 5.92 5.75
C ASN A 44 11.17 7.04 4.73
N GLU A 45 11.68 6.92 3.50
CA GLU A 45 11.33 7.77 2.35
C GLU A 45 9.93 7.43 1.82
N ILE A 46 9.61 6.14 1.83
CA ILE A 46 8.29 5.59 1.53
C ILE A 46 7.84 4.69 2.69
N PHE A 47 6.57 4.32 2.71
CA PHE A 47 6.06 3.33 3.65
C PHE A 47 5.39 2.16 2.94
N ARG A 48 5.30 1.02 3.64
CA ARG A 48 4.54 -0.15 3.18
C ARG A 48 3.09 0.04 3.59
N CYS A 49 2.17 -0.12 2.66
CA CYS A 49 0.75 -0.19 2.93
C CYS A 49 0.40 -1.63 3.31
N VAL A 50 -0.05 -1.84 4.55
CA VAL A 50 -0.40 -3.17 5.07
C VAL A 50 -1.82 -3.61 4.68
N MET A 51 -2.59 -2.73 4.05
CA MET A 51 -3.97 -2.97 3.64
C MET A 51 -4.20 -2.43 2.23
N HIS A 52 -4.26 -3.32 1.25
CA HIS A 52 -4.80 -3.06 -0.06
C HIS A 52 -5.49 -4.34 -0.55
N THR A 53 -6.61 -4.19 -1.25
CA THR A 53 -7.30 -5.30 -1.88
C THR A 53 -7.12 -5.16 -3.38
N TRP A 54 -6.28 -6.00 -3.96
CA TRP A 54 -6.12 -6.08 -5.40
C TRP A 54 -7.39 -6.68 -6.02
N GLY A 55 -7.99 -6.01 -7.00
CA GLY A 55 -9.24 -6.43 -7.63
C GLY A 55 -9.15 -6.63 -9.15
N GLU A 56 -10.31 -6.90 -9.74
CA GLU A 56 -10.45 -7.15 -11.19
C GLU A 56 -10.12 -5.90 -12.03
N ASP A 57 -10.38 -4.71 -11.49
CA ASP A 57 -10.05 -3.44 -12.16
C ASP A 57 -8.53 -3.27 -12.30
N GLU A 58 -7.78 -3.60 -11.24
CA GLU A 58 -6.31 -3.62 -11.26
C GLU A 58 -5.76 -4.66 -12.24
N ASP A 59 -6.35 -5.86 -12.31
CA ASP A 59 -5.98 -6.89 -13.29
C ASP A 59 -6.21 -6.43 -14.72
N CYS A 60 -7.40 -5.88 -14.99
CA CYS A 60 -7.74 -5.33 -16.29
C CYS A 60 -6.74 -4.24 -16.69
N ARG A 61 -6.44 -3.31 -15.78
CA ARG A 61 -5.46 -2.25 -16.03
C ARG A 61 -4.06 -2.83 -16.29
N LEU A 62 -3.60 -3.74 -15.45
CA LEU A 62 -2.27 -4.36 -15.57
C LEU A 62 -2.12 -5.00 -16.95
N TRP A 63 -3.14 -5.75 -17.37
CA TRP A 63 -3.17 -6.38 -18.67
C TRP A 63 -3.10 -5.37 -19.82
N HIS A 64 -3.93 -4.33 -19.79
CA HIS A 64 -3.98 -3.34 -20.88
C HIS A 64 -2.68 -2.54 -20.99
N GLU A 65 -2.09 -2.11 -19.88
CA GLU A 65 -0.81 -1.41 -19.88
C GLU A 65 0.33 -2.32 -20.38
N HIS A 66 0.36 -3.57 -19.92
CA HIS A 66 1.34 -4.55 -20.39
C HIS A 66 1.20 -4.81 -21.90
N ASP A 67 -0.01 -5.05 -22.40
CA ASP A 67 -0.27 -5.26 -23.84
C ASP A 67 0.08 -4.02 -24.67
N ALA A 68 -0.22 -2.82 -24.18
CA ALA A 68 0.15 -1.56 -24.84
C ALA A 68 1.66 -1.40 -24.96
N ILE A 69 2.41 -1.58 -23.86
CA ILE A 69 3.87 -1.52 -23.86
C ILE A 69 4.44 -2.60 -24.79
N MET A 70 3.98 -3.85 -24.69
CA MET A 70 4.49 -4.92 -25.54
C MET A 70 4.22 -4.70 -27.03
N LYS A 71 3.08 -4.08 -27.39
CA LYS A 71 2.76 -3.67 -28.78
C LYS A 71 3.60 -2.49 -29.26
N GLU A 72 3.80 -1.46 -28.44
CA GLU A 72 4.67 -0.32 -28.76
C GLU A 72 6.12 -0.76 -28.99
N LYS A 73 6.55 -1.81 -28.29
CA LYS A 73 7.92 -2.34 -28.32
C LYS A 73 8.05 -3.64 -29.12
N GLN A 74 7.09 -3.97 -29.99
CA GLN A 74 7.01 -5.24 -30.75
C GLN A 74 8.24 -5.52 -31.66
N TYR A 75 9.19 -4.58 -31.76
CA TYR A 75 10.44 -4.67 -32.52
C TYR A 75 11.71 -4.75 -31.65
N TRP A 76 11.58 -4.82 -30.33
CA TRP A 76 12.71 -4.72 -29.40
C TRP A 76 13.19 -6.12 -29.01
N SER A 77 14.40 -6.51 -29.45
CA SER A 77 14.99 -7.81 -29.13
C SER A 77 16.13 -7.66 -28.11
N GLY A 78 16.06 -8.42 -27.01
CA GLY A 78 17.12 -8.46 -25.97
C GLY A 78 16.57 -8.42 -24.54
N PHE A 79 17.31 -9.03 -23.60
CA PHE A 79 16.97 -9.11 -22.18
C PHE A 79 16.91 -7.73 -21.49
N GLU A 80 17.82 -6.81 -21.85
CA GLU A 80 17.87 -5.46 -21.29
C GLU A 80 16.65 -4.60 -21.69
N LEU A 81 16.15 -4.77 -22.91
CA LEU A 81 14.97 -4.06 -23.42
C LEU A 81 13.67 -4.59 -22.77
N GLN A 82 13.62 -5.87 -22.39
CA GLN A 82 12.52 -6.41 -21.61
C GLN A 82 12.44 -5.79 -20.22
N ASN A 83 13.58 -5.59 -19.54
CA ASN A 83 13.60 -4.91 -18.24
C ASN A 83 13.17 -3.43 -18.32
N ILE A 84 13.50 -2.72 -19.40
CA ILE A 84 12.99 -1.36 -19.63
C ILE A 84 11.46 -1.36 -19.74
N GLY A 85 10.88 -2.34 -20.46
CA GLY A 85 9.42 -2.48 -20.56
C GLY A 85 8.75 -2.74 -19.21
N TRP A 86 9.37 -3.55 -18.34
CA TRP A 86 8.84 -3.79 -16.99
C TRP A 86 8.93 -2.56 -16.08
N ASN A 87 10.03 -1.80 -16.14
CA ASN A 87 10.15 -0.55 -15.38
C ASN A 87 9.12 0.48 -15.86
N GLU A 88 8.93 0.60 -17.17
CA GLU A 88 7.91 1.47 -17.75
C GLU A 88 6.49 1.02 -17.36
N LEU A 89 6.22 -0.29 -17.31
CA LEU A 89 4.95 -0.83 -16.81
C LEU A 89 4.75 -0.49 -15.34
N GLN A 90 5.77 -0.67 -14.50
CA GLN A 90 5.73 -0.31 -13.09
C GLN A 90 5.39 1.18 -12.94
N ASP A 91 6.08 2.07 -13.66
CA ASP A 91 5.83 3.52 -13.62
C ASP A 91 4.39 3.88 -14.04
N ARG A 92 3.87 3.28 -15.13
CA ARG A 92 2.49 3.51 -15.61
C ARG A 92 1.45 2.95 -14.64
N PHE A 93 1.70 1.78 -14.06
CA PHE A 93 0.79 1.11 -13.14
C PHE A 93 0.73 1.79 -11.77
N CYS A 94 1.88 2.28 -11.27
CA CYS A 94 2.00 3.08 -10.04
C CYS A 94 1.21 4.41 -10.07
N GLY A 95 0.68 4.78 -11.24
CA GLY A 95 -0.18 5.95 -11.41
C GLY A 95 -1.61 5.80 -10.85
N HIS A 96 -2.01 4.63 -10.31
CA HIS A 96 -3.29 4.50 -9.58
C HIS A 96 -3.09 4.76 -8.09
N ASP A 97 -3.79 5.75 -7.54
CA ASP A 97 -3.91 6.01 -6.11
C ASP A 97 -2.59 6.18 -5.34
N GLY A 98 -1.50 6.57 -6.03
CA GLY A 98 -0.21 6.89 -5.43
C GLY A 98 0.58 5.69 -4.88
N HIS A 99 0.09 4.47 -5.09
CA HIS A 99 0.72 3.26 -4.58
C HIS A 99 1.74 2.69 -5.57
N LEU A 100 2.92 2.34 -5.07
CA LEU A 100 3.95 1.61 -5.80
C LEU A 100 3.76 0.11 -5.61
N VAL A 101 3.95 -0.65 -6.68
CA VAL A 101 3.89 -2.11 -6.68
C VAL A 101 5.28 -2.66 -7.03
N SER A 102 5.70 -3.78 -6.43
CA SER A 102 6.98 -4.39 -6.82
C SER A 102 6.93 -4.94 -8.25
N LEU A 103 8.05 -4.81 -8.96
CA LEU A 103 8.19 -5.35 -10.32
C LEU A 103 7.95 -6.87 -10.36
N ASP A 104 8.44 -7.57 -9.33
CA ASP A 104 8.29 -9.02 -9.19
C ASP A 104 6.82 -9.43 -8.99
N PHE A 105 6.05 -8.65 -8.22
CA PHE A 105 4.62 -8.90 -8.08
C PHE A 105 3.91 -8.72 -9.42
N LEU A 106 4.18 -7.63 -10.16
CA LEU A 106 3.58 -7.39 -11.48
C LEU A 106 3.91 -8.52 -12.47
N LYS A 107 5.18 -8.96 -12.49
CA LYS A 107 5.64 -10.10 -13.30
C LYS A 107 4.97 -11.41 -12.92
N GLY A 108 4.75 -11.66 -11.63
CA GLY A 108 4.00 -12.82 -11.16
C GLY A 108 2.53 -12.73 -11.60
N ARG A 109 1.89 -11.59 -11.34
CA ARG A 109 0.46 -11.40 -11.56
C ARG A 109 0.08 -11.52 -13.03
N ILE A 110 0.82 -10.90 -13.95
CA ILE A 110 0.53 -10.97 -15.38
C ILE A 110 0.62 -12.40 -15.96
N LEU A 111 1.45 -13.28 -15.37
CA LEU A 111 1.54 -14.69 -15.77
C LEU A 111 0.33 -15.50 -15.31
N GLU A 112 -0.37 -15.03 -14.29
CA GLU A 112 -1.60 -15.64 -13.80
C GLU A 112 -2.81 -15.19 -14.63
N LEU A 113 -2.78 -14.01 -15.25
CA LEU A 113 -3.90 -13.50 -16.04
C LEU A 113 -4.12 -14.29 -17.34
N GLY A 114 -5.40 -14.52 -17.68
CA GLY A 114 -5.83 -15.16 -18.90
C GLY A 114 -6.77 -14.30 -19.74
N ARG A 115 -7.19 -14.83 -20.89
CA ARG A 115 -8.32 -14.29 -21.65
C ARG A 115 -9.37 -15.37 -21.87
N ASP A 116 -10.63 -14.99 -21.73
CA ASP A 116 -11.74 -15.80 -22.21
C ASP A 116 -11.80 -15.81 -23.76
N LYS A 117 -12.81 -16.48 -24.31
CA LYS A 117 -13.00 -16.59 -25.77
C LYS A 117 -13.48 -15.27 -26.38
N GLU A 118 -14.05 -14.40 -25.57
CA GLU A 118 -14.59 -13.10 -25.88
C GLU A 118 -13.52 -11.99 -25.81
N GLY A 119 -12.34 -12.30 -25.27
CA GLY A 119 -11.21 -11.39 -25.09
C GLY A 119 -11.23 -10.61 -23.78
N THR A 120 -12.14 -10.91 -22.86
CA THR A 120 -12.17 -10.38 -21.49
C THR A 120 -11.00 -10.94 -20.71
N VAL A 121 -10.37 -10.11 -19.88
CA VAL A 121 -9.33 -10.56 -18.95
C VAL A 121 -9.99 -11.39 -17.86
N GLU A 122 -9.55 -12.63 -17.69
CA GLU A 122 -10.01 -13.50 -16.61
C GLU A 122 -8.88 -13.70 -15.59
N PRO A 123 -9.21 -13.77 -14.28
CA PRO A 123 -8.25 -14.18 -13.27
C PRO A 123 -7.76 -15.61 -13.54
N GLY A 124 -6.50 -15.88 -13.20
CA GLY A 124 -5.88 -17.19 -13.41
C GLY A 124 -6.61 -18.34 -12.74
N MET A 125 -6.54 -19.52 -13.36
CA MET A 125 -7.11 -20.74 -12.78
C MET A 125 -6.63 -20.95 -11.34
N GLY A 126 -7.59 -21.03 -10.41
CA GLY A 126 -7.35 -21.43 -9.03
C GLY A 126 -7.36 -20.33 -7.98
N ARG A 127 -7.69 -19.07 -8.33
CA ARG A 127 -7.86 -17.98 -7.37
C ARG A 127 -9.28 -17.45 -7.27
N SER A 128 -9.71 -17.17 -6.04
CA SER A 128 -10.98 -16.52 -5.73
C SER A 128 -10.82 -15.00 -5.89
N MET A 129 -11.84 -14.30 -6.37
CA MET A 129 -11.95 -12.83 -6.34
C MET A 129 -11.76 -12.23 -4.92
N LEU A 130 -11.85 -13.06 -3.88
CA LEU A 130 -11.65 -12.70 -2.48
C LEU A 130 -10.27 -13.07 -1.95
N ASP A 131 -9.39 -13.63 -2.79
CA ASP A 131 -7.99 -13.76 -2.46
C ASP A 131 -7.44 -12.34 -2.41
N ILE A 132 -7.40 -11.79 -1.20
CA ILE A 132 -6.63 -10.59 -0.90
C ILE A 132 -5.19 -10.99 -1.18
N ASP A 133 -4.76 -10.78 -2.42
CA ASP A 133 -3.39 -11.01 -2.81
C ASP A 133 -2.53 -10.20 -1.83
N HIS A 134 -1.62 -10.90 -1.17
CA HIS A 134 -0.69 -10.34 -0.20
C HIS A 134 0.35 -9.46 -0.89
N CYS A 135 -0.08 -8.49 -1.69
CA CYS A 135 0.78 -7.49 -2.29
C CYS A 135 1.17 -6.48 -1.21
N ILE A 136 2.46 -6.39 -0.93
CA ILE A 136 3.00 -5.23 -0.24
C ILE A 136 2.98 -4.10 -1.26
N LEU A 137 2.06 -3.15 -1.07
CA LEU A 137 2.13 -1.88 -1.77
C LEU A 137 3.00 -0.91 -0.99
N TYR A 138 3.57 0.06 -1.69
CA TYR A 138 4.34 1.13 -1.07
C TYR A 138 3.70 2.47 -1.40
N HIS A 139 3.98 3.50 -0.60
CA HIS A 139 3.42 4.82 -0.85
C HIS A 139 4.40 5.89 -0.37
N TYR A 140 4.45 7.01 -1.09
CA TYR A 140 5.26 8.16 -0.67
C TYR A 140 4.66 8.85 0.55
N TRP A 141 5.53 9.39 1.40
CA TRP A 141 5.09 10.39 2.36
C TRP A 141 4.81 11.71 1.64
N HIS A 142 3.60 12.22 1.77
CA HIS A 142 3.24 13.55 1.27
C HIS A 142 3.22 14.57 2.42
N PRO A 143 3.42 15.87 2.13
CA PRO A 143 3.34 16.93 3.14
C PRO A 143 2.01 16.93 3.92
N GLU A 144 0.91 16.53 3.27
CA GLU A 144 -0.39 16.38 3.93
C GLU A 144 -0.43 15.24 4.96
N HIS A 145 0.34 14.16 4.73
CA HIS A 145 0.50 13.09 5.71
C HIS A 145 1.24 13.64 6.94
N ASP A 146 2.32 14.37 6.73
CA ASP A 146 3.15 14.91 7.80
C ASP A 146 2.39 15.91 8.67
N GLN A 147 1.67 16.84 8.03
CA GLN A 147 0.84 17.81 8.73
C GLN A 147 -0.24 17.11 9.57
N TRP A 148 -0.96 16.16 8.97
CA TRP A 148 -2.00 15.43 9.69
C TRP A 148 -1.42 14.59 10.84
N LEU A 149 -0.29 13.90 10.61
CA LEU A 149 0.38 13.12 11.64
C LEU A 149 0.78 13.98 12.82
N PHE A 150 1.33 15.17 12.58
CA PHE A 150 1.70 16.11 13.62
C PHE A 150 0.48 16.56 14.43
N ASP A 151 -0.58 17.03 13.75
CA ASP A 151 -1.78 17.56 14.38
C ASP A 151 -2.50 16.49 15.21
N TYR A 152 -2.68 15.30 14.63
CA TYR A 152 -3.36 14.19 15.30
C TYR A 152 -2.56 13.65 16.49
N TYR A 153 -1.23 13.55 16.34
CA TYR A 153 -0.34 13.16 17.43
C TYR A 153 -0.42 14.16 18.60
N LYS A 154 -0.39 15.48 18.32
CA LYS A 154 -0.53 16.53 19.34
C LYS A 154 -1.88 16.47 20.04
N MET A 155 -2.97 16.26 19.29
CA MET A 155 -4.31 16.10 19.84
C MET A 155 -4.37 14.92 20.83
N LEU A 156 -3.81 13.76 20.46
CA LEU A 156 -3.80 12.58 21.33
C LEU A 156 -2.97 12.81 22.61
N LEU A 157 -1.87 13.56 22.55
CA LEU A 157 -1.09 13.92 23.75
C LEU A 157 -1.87 14.83 24.72
N GLN A 158 -2.74 15.70 24.18
CA GLN A 158 -3.53 16.65 24.96
C GLN A 158 -4.81 16.03 25.55
N GLY A 159 -5.33 14.95 24.97
CA GLY A 159 -6.57 14.27 25.40
C GLY A 159 -6.51 13.49 26.72
N SER A 160 -5.40 13.57 27.46
CA SER A 160 -5.22 12.89 28.76
C SER A 160 -6.09 13.53 29.85
N GLU A 161 -7.16 12.83 30.27
CA GLU A 161 -8.13 13.24 31.31
C GLU A 161 -7.53 13.57 32.69
N LYS A 162 -6.20 13.48 32.90
CA LYS A 162 -5.57 13.57 34.22
C LYS A 162 -4.56 14.71 34.40
N GLY A 163 -4.68 15.80 33.64
CA GLY A 163 -3.99 17.07 33.94
C GLY A 163 -2.45 17.02 33.97
N LYS A 164 -1.86 15.90 33.52
CA LYS A 164 -0.43 15.75 33.27
C LYS A 164 -0.22 15.71 31.77
N GLU A 165 0.56 16.66 31.28
CA GLU A 165 1.03 16.71 29.91
C GLU A 165 1.76 15.39 29.59
N LYS A 166 1.28 14.69 28.57
CA LYS A 166 1.87 13.43 28.14
C LYS A 166 2.98 13.71 27.15
N ASN A 167 4.12 13.03 27.30
CA ASN A 167 5.25 13.17 26.38
C ASN A 167 5.24 12.17 25.23
N PHE A 168 4.52 11.04 25.35
CA PHE A 168 4.52 9.96 24.37
C PHE A 168 3.18 9.23 24.32
N LEU A 169 2.78 8.73 23.15
CA LEU A 169 1.58 7.90 23.03
C LEU A 169 1.81 6.49 23.59
N ASN A 170 0.77 5.89 24.16
CA ASN A 170 0.76 4.48 24.58
C ASN A 170 0.38 3.57 23.39
N GLY A 171 0.38 2.25 23.59
CA GLY A 171 0.07 1.29 22.52
C GLY A 171 -1.31 1.47 21.90
N GLU A 172 -2.35 1.73 22.71
CA GLU A 172 -3.73 1.89 22.23
C GLU A 172 -3.90 3.17 21.40
N GLU A 173 -3.25 4.26 21.80
CA GLU A 173 -3.27 5.52 21.06
C GLU A 173 -2.48 5.43 19.75
N TRP A 174 -1.38 4.68 19.72
CA TRP A 174 -0.68 4.40 18.46
C TRP A 174 -1.54 3.59 17.50
N GLN A 175 -2.26 2.60 18.02
CA GLN A 175 -3.21 1.81 17.25
C GLN A 175 -4.34 2.70 16.70
N GLN A 176 -4.89 3.59 17.53
CA GLN A 176 -5.89 4.56 17.11
C GLN A 176 -5.36 5.50 16.01
N LEU A 177 -4.13 6.02 16.16
CA LEU A 177 -3.50 6.86 15.15
C LEU A 177 -3.35 6.12 13.82
N GLN A 178 -2.94 4.85 13.85
CA GLN A 178 -2.81 4.02 12.65
C GLN A 178 -4.16 3.77 11.96
N GLU A 179 -5.21 3.49 12.73
CA GLU A 179 -6.58 3.29 12.23
C GLU A 179 -7.13 4.56 11.56
N GLU A 180 -6.93 5.72 12.17
CA GLU A 180 -7.40 7.00 11.64
C GLU A 180 -6.58 7.46 10.43
N PHE A 181 -5.28 7.13 10.39
CA PHE A 181 -4.45 7.36 9.21
C PHE A 181 -5.00 6.59 8.01
N TRP A 182 -5.32 5.30 8.20
CA TRP A 182 -5.96 4.50 7.16
C TRP A 182 -7.32 5.05 6.75
N PHE A 183 -8.16 5.44 7.70
CA PHE A 183 -9.48 5.96 7.37
C PHE A 183 -9.38 7.20 6.47
N LYS A 184 -8.41 8.07 6.77
CA LYS A 184 -8.18 9.32 6.06
C LYS A 184 -7.52 9.13 4.70
N PHE A 185 -6.41 8.38 4.63
CA PHE A 185 -5.56 8.31 3.45
C PHE A 185 -5.71 7.02 2.65
N LYS A 186 -6.59 6.11 3.08
CA LYS A 186 -6.82 4.80 2.45
C LYS A 186 -5.57 3.94 2.32
N CYS A 187 -4.55 4.24 3.12
CA CYS A 187 -3.31 3.50 3.21
C CYS A 187 -2.93 3.33 4.68
N CYS A 188 -2.33 2.18 5.02
CA CYS A 188 -2.03 1.85 6.41
C CYS A 188 -0.54 1.53 6.56
N PRO A 189 0.30 2.49 6.99
CA PRO A 189 1.69 2.21 7.36
C PRO A 189 1.73 1.35 8.62
N THR A 190 2.83 0.62 8.83
CA THR A 190 3.05 -0.05 10.12
C THR A 190 3.18 0.96 11.25
N GLN A 191 2.82 0.57 12.48
CA GLN A 191 3.02 1.41 13.66
C GLN A 191 4.48 1.91 13.80
N THR A 192 5.46 1.05 13.51
CA THR A 192 6.88 1.42 13.54
C THR A 192 7.23 2.52 12.54
N GLN A 193 6.67 2.47 11.33
CA GLN A 193 6.85 3.51 10.31
C GLN A 193 6.21 4.83 10.75
N LEU A 194 5.00 4.80 11.31
CA LEU A 194 4.33 5.97 11.87
C LEU A 194 5.15 6.61 13.00
N GLN A 195 5.67 5.80 13.93
CA GLN A 195 6.54 6.27 15.01
C GLN A 195 7.82 6.92 14.49
N SER A 196 8.45 6.30 13.49
CA SER A 196 9.64 6.85 12.84
C SER A 196 9.32 8.17 12.15
N ARG A 197 8.20 8.24 11.41
CA ARG A 197 7.79 9.44 10.67
C ARG A 197 7.44 10.59 11.60
N VAL A 198 6.70 10.34 12.69
CA VAL A 198 6.41 11.38 13.70
C VAL A 198 7.70 11.96 14.28
N ARG A 199 8.71 11.12 14.60
CA ARG A 199 10.01 11.64 15.08
C ARG A 199 10.72 12.51 14.04
N TYR A 200 10.62 12.15 12.77
CA TYR A 200 11.14 12.97 11.68
C TYR A 200 10.41 14.32 11.61
N VAL A 201 9.08 14.31 11.60
CA VAL A 201 8.25 15.52 11.51
C VAL A 201 8.52 16.46 12.69
N LEU A 202 8.56 15.93 13.93
CA LEU A 202 8.86 16.70 15.14
C LEU A 202 10.25 17.35 15.16
N ARG A 203 11.21 16.88 14.35
CA ARG A 203 12.56 17.43 14.26
C ARG A 203 12.72 18.47 13.16
N ASN A 204 11.80 18.51 12.20
CA ASN A 204 11.91 19.32 10.98
C ASN A 204 10.81 20.38 10.85
N ILE A 205 9.97 20.53 11.88
CA ILE A 205 9.08 21.68 12.12
C ILE A 205 9.75 22.57 13.16
#